data_AF-A0A800BUC6-F1
#
_entry.id   AF-A0A800BUC6-F1
#
_cell.length_a   1.000
_cell.length_b   1.000
_cell.length_c   1.000
_cell.angle_alpha   90.00
_cell.angle_beta   90.00
_cell.angle_gamma   90.00
#
_symmetry.space_group_name_H-M   'P 1'
#
loop_
_entity.id
_entity.type
_entity.pdbx_description
1 polymer ?
#
loop_
_entity_poly.entity_id
_entity_poly.type
_entity_poly.pdbx_seq_one_letter_code
_entity_poly.pdbx_strand_id
1 'polypeptide(L)'
;LPAVCGRVCHHPCEANCRAGEEEEGEPISIRALKRFVTDHARNYRVQRATKEERRKRKEKVAIVGSGPCGLSAAHSLVQMGYQVTVFEALPVAGGMLAVGIPSYRLPKDLLHQDIEAIKDEGVEILTGVSLGKDISLDGLLKEYEAVLLALGAHKSLKLGIPGEDAEGVLHSLSFLKAVNLGEEVKIGPKVGVIGGGNSAVDAARVAIRLPGVDSVSILYRRTRAEMPAFPEEVEAALEEGVDIQFLTAPTEVLTRGQDGRLEGVECIRMELGEPDESGRRRPVPIPGSEFVQELDTLIVAISEQPEIPFPFRDPKTEIKIRLSKWNTIEVDPETLATDQEGVFAGGDVVTGPNTVIDAIAAGKVAARSIDRWMRGLPLRRYRSRRERPPVRIDRARAISKKIPSRSVRPEMPHLPIEERKGFKEVELGLTEEMAVREARRCLRCDCGKCSSSTVGPTQILELLRKLSRGEGEEEDLHLLRVLSSGLEETLPLPNGKGVAEVLSRSLSSGEYEEHVEEKRCAKCSCEGLTTYRIIPERCTMCGECKEVCPKGAIFGEEYIPYLADNAPYTIDPEKCTKCGLCLPVCAEGAIELASPISSVRRR
;
A
#
# COMPACT_ATOMS: atom_id res chain seq x y z
N LEU A 1 2.97 4.00 -10.47
CA LEU A 1 1.87 3.03 -10.68
C LEU A 1 0.53 3.34 -9.98
N PRO A 2 0.19 4.56 -9.51
CA PRO A 2 -1.16 4.79 -8.96
C PRO A 2 -2.24 4.73 -10.05
N ALA A 3 -1.93 5.17 -11.27
CA ALA A 3 -2.86 5.13 -12.42
C ALA A 3 -3.20 3.69 -12.82
N VAL A 4 -2.21 2.78 -12.75
CA VAL A 4 -2.39 1.34 -12.92
C VAL A 4 -3.32 0.79 -11.83
N CYS A 5 -3.03 1.06 -10.55
CA CYS A 5 -3.88 0.58 -9.46
C CYS A 5 -5.31 1.16 -9.48
N GLY A 6 -5.53 2.31 -10.11
CA GLY A 6 -6.86 2.86 -10.35
C GLY A 6 -7.69 2.03 -11.33
N ARG A 7 -7.06 1.19 -12.15
CA ARG A 7 -7.71 0.39 -13.19
C ARG A 7 -7.82 -1.09 -12.82
N VAL A 8 -6.69 -1.71 -12.44
CA VAL A 8 -6.58 -3.18 -12.39
C VAL A 8 -6.55 -3.75 -10.97
N CYS A 9 -6.66 -2.91 -9.95
CA CYS A 9 -6.61 -3.36 -8.55
C CYS A 9 -7.92 -4.05 -8.15
N HIS A 10 -7.82 -5.14 -7.39
CA HIS A 10 -8.93 -5.84 -6.74
C HIS A 10 -9.50 -5.11 -5.51
N HIS A 11 -9.13 -3.84 -5.32
CA HIS A 11 -9.64 -2.91 -4.31
C HIS A 11 -9.90 -3.51 -2.89
N PRO A 12 -8.92 -4.16 -2.25
CA PRO A 12 -9.11 -4.74 -0.90
C PRO A 12 -9.40 -3.69 0.18
N CYS A 13 -9.07 -2.43 -0.11
CA CYS A 13 -9.41 -1.29 0.72
C CYS A 13 -10.92 -1.03 0.82
N GLU A 14 -11.69 -1.38 -0.21
CA GLU A 14 -13.14 -1.13 -0.26
C GLU A 14 -13.89 -2.14 0.61
N ALA A 15 -13.41 -3.38 0.69
CA ALA A 15 -13.96 -4.44 1.55
C ALA A 15 -13.88 -4.11 3.06
N ASN A 16 -12.97 -3.21 3.45
CA ASN A 16 -12.79 -2.77 4.83
C ASN A 16 -13.29 -1.33 5.06
N CYS A 17 -14.08 -0.79 4.12
CA CYS A 17 -14.57 0.57 4.20
C CYS A 17 -15.76 0.66 5.17
N ARG A 18 -15.64 1.52 6.19
CA ARG A 18 -16.73 1.73 7.16
C ARG A 18 -18.04 2.24 6.56
N ALA A 19 -17.97 2.94 5.43
CA ALA A 19 -19.18 3.36 4.70
C ALA A 19 -20.00 2.17 4.18
N GLY A 20 -19.38 0.98 4.09
CA GLY A 20 -20.02 -0.27 3.70
C GLY A 20 -20.40 -1.19 4.88
N GLU A 21 -20.25 -0.75 6.14
CA GLU A 21 -20.74 -1.51 7.30
C GLU A 21 -22.27 -1.49 7.31
N GLU A 22 -22.90 -2.60 7.75
CA GLU A 22 -24.35 -2.74 7.82
C GLU A 22 -24.95 -1.54 8.56
N GLU A 23 -26.00 -0.93 7.97
CA GLU A 23 -26.65 0.35 8.35
C GLU A 23 -26.11 1.63 7.69
N GLU A 24 -24.85 1.67 7.23
CA GLU A 24 -24.27 2.89 6.65
C GLU A 24 -24.52 3.02 5.14
N GLY A 25 -24.37 1.96 4.34
CA GLY A 25 -24.59 2.01 2.89
C GLY A 25 -23.62 1.14 2.11
N GLU A 26 -23.27 1.55 0.89
CA GLU A 26 -22.26 0.87 0.07
C GLU A 26 -20.84 1.43 0.35
N PRO A 27 -19.77 0.62 0.23
CA PRO A 27 -18.41 1.10 0.40
C PRO A 27 -18.04 2.19 -0.62
N ILE A 28 -17.07 3.04 -0.25
CA ILE A 28 -16.54 4.07 -1.16
C ILE A 28 -15.79 3.41 -2.32
N SER A 29 -15.99 3.93 -3.53
CA SER A 29 -15.33 3.58 -4.78
C SER A 29 -13.88 4.08 -4.83
N ILE A 30 -13.06 3.64 -3.88
CA ILE A 30 -11.67 4.10 -3.71
C ILE A 30 -10.86 3.86 -5.00
N ARG A 31 -11.05 2.74 -5.71
CA ARG A 31 -10.40 2.45 -7.00
C ARG A 31 -10.79 3.48 -8.05
N ALA A 32 -12.09 3.74 -8.23
CA ALA A 32 -12.61 4.68 -9.22
C ALA A 32 -12.20 6.13 -8.91
N LEU A 33 -12.23 6.53 -7.64
CA LEU A 33 -11.74 7.84 -7.20
C LEU A 33 -10.23 7.99 -7.43
N LYS A 34 -9.44 6.94 -7.15
CA LYS A 34 -8.00 6.94 -7.44
C LYS A 34 -7.75 7.14 -8.92
N ARG A 35 -8.48 6.41 -9.78
CA ARG A 35 -8.41 6.56 -11.24
C ARG A 35 -8.73 7.98 -11.67
N PHE A 36 -9.86 8.52 -11.21
CA PHE A 36 -10.27 9.90 -11.51
C PHE A 36 -9.17 10.90 -11.17
N VAL A 37 -8.62 10.83 -9.94
CA VAL A 37 -7.56 11.75 -9.51
C VAL A 37 -6.29 11.60 -10.35
N THR A 38 -5.88 10.37 -10.67
CA THR A 38 -4.68 10.15 -11.49
C THR A 38 -4.84 10.63 -12.92
N ASP A 39 -6.02 10.44 -13.50
CA ASP A 39 -6.31 10.86 -14.88
C ASP A 39 -6.45 12.39 -14.94
N HIS A 40 -7.13 12.99 -13.95
CA HIS A 40 -7.26 14.44 -13.82
C HIS A 40 -5.90 15.13 -13.62
N ALA A 41 -5.03 14.62 -12.74
CA ALA A 41 -3.70 15.20 -12.51
C ALA A 41 -2.84 15.23 -13.79
N ARG A 42 -3.01 14.24 -14.67
CA ARG A 42 -2.32 14.15 -15.97
C ARG A 42 -2.86 15.18 -16.96
N ASN A 43 -4.19 15.30 -17.07
CA ASN A 43 -4.82 16.23 -18.01
C ASN A 43 -4.50 17.69 -17.71
N TYR A 44 -4.37 18.05 -16.43
CA TYR A 44 -4.05 19.41 -16.00
C TYR A 44 -2.54 19.72 -15.96
N ARG A 45 -1.68 18.80 -16.42
CA ARG A 45 -0.21 18.94 -16.41
C ARG A 45 0.31 19.48 -15.08
N VAL A 46 -0.22 18.98 -13.96
CA VAL A 46 0.21 19.42 -12.63
C VAL A 46 1.74 19.33 -12.61
N GLN A 47 2.39 20.49 -12.47
CA GLN A 47 3.85 20.56 -12.55
C GLN A 47 4.40 19.61 -11.49
N ARG A 48 5.23 18.66 -11.91
CA ARG A 48 5.97 17.83 -10.96
C ARG A 48 6.76 18.80 -10.09
N ALA A 49 6.64 18.64 -8.76
CA ALA A 49 7.43 19.43 -7.83
C ALA A 49 8.90 19.39 -8.26
N THR A 50 9.58 20.54 -8.19
CA THR A 50 11.01 20.64 -8.49
C THR A 50 11.73 19.57 -7.68
N LYS A 51 12.48 18.69 -8.35
CA LYS A 51 13.25 17.64 -7.68
C LYS A 51 14.26 18.31 -6.76
N GLU A 52 14.08 18.15 -5.46
CA GLU A 52 15.14 18.46 -4.51
C GLU A 52 16.40 17.68 -4.89
N GLU A 53 17.56 18.31 -4.82
CA GLU A 53 18.84 17.63 -5.05
C GLU A 53 19.02 16.53 -4.00
N ARG A 54 18.83 15.29 -4.42
CA ARG A 54 18.99 14.13 -3.54
C ARG A 54 20.47 13.83 -3.34
N ARG A 55 20.83 13.44 -2.10
CA ARG A 55 22.14 12.88 -1.82
C ARG A 55 22.32 11.60 -2.63
N LYS A 56 23.23 11.64 -3.61
CA LYS A 56 23.61 10.47 -4.41
C LYS A 56 24.51 9.55 -3.58
N ARG A 57 24.22 8.26 -3.63
CA ARG A 57 25.04 7.17 -3.07
C ARG A 57 25.91 6.55 -4.16
N LYS A 58 27.04 5.97 -3.76
CA LYS A 58 27.95 5.29 -4.70
C LYS A 58 27.52 3.85 -4.96
N GLU A 59 26.85 3.26 -3.97
CA GLU A 59 26.32 1.91 -3.95
C GLU A 59 25.29 1.71 -5.07
N LYS A 60 25.42 0.58 -5.79
CA LYS A 60 24.61 0.17 -6.92
C LYS A 60 23.69 -0.99 -6.55
N VAL A 61 22.49 -0.99 -7.11
CA VAL A 61 21.51 -2.07 -6.93
C VAL A 61 21.05 -2.57 -8.29
N ALA A 62 21.14 -3.88 -8.49
CA ALA A 62 20.56 -4.55 -9.65
C ALA A 62 19.15 -5.08 -9.31
N ILE A 63 18.21 -4.90 -10.23
CA ILE A 63 16.86 -5.46 -10.12
C ILE A 63 16.59 -6.27 -11.38
N VAL A 64 16.25 -7.54 -11.24
CA VAL A 64 15.95 -8.42 -12.37
C VAL A 64 14.42 -8.57 -12.49
N GLY A 65 13.86 -8.00 -13.55
CA GLY A 65 12.43 -7.95 -13.85
C GLY A 65 11.84 -6.55 -13.66
N SER A 66 11.19 -6.03 -14.69
CA SER A 66 10.53 -4.71 -14.69
C SER A 66 9.02 -4.78 -14.42
N GLY A 67 8.56 -5.85 -13.75
CA GLY A 67 7.18 -5.95 -13.27
C GLY A 67 6.86 -4.94 -12.15
N PRO A 68 5.62 -4.97 -11.60
CA PRO A 68 5.20 -4.04 -10.55
C PRO A 68 6.13 -4.05 -9.32
N CYS A 69 6.65 -5.22 -8.93
CA CYS A 69 7.60 -5.37 -7.83
C CYS A 69 8.92 -4.64 -8.13
N GLY A 70 9.56 -4.96 -9.26
CA GLY A 70 10.83 -4.35 -9.65
C GLY A 70 10.74 -2.84 -9.84
N LEU A 71 9.72 -2.35 -10.56
CA LEU A 71 9.51 -0.91 -10.75
C LEU A 71 9.26 -0.16 -9.44
N SER A 72 8.47 -0.75 -8.52
CA SER A 72 8.22 -0.14 -7.22
C SER A 72 9.47 -0.13 -6.32
N ALA A 73 10.27 -1.18 -6.36
CA ALA A 73 11.54 -1.25 -5.66
C ALA A 73 12.53 -0.22 -6.22
N ALA A 74 12.67 -0.16 -7.55
CA ALA A 74 13.56 0.75 -8.25
C ALA A 74 13.26 2.21 -7.91
N HIS A 75 11.98 2.59 -8.03
CA HIS A 75 11.52 3.91 -7.64
C HIS A 75 11.81 4.20 -6.16
N SER A 76 11.64 3.24 -5.26
CA SER A 76 11.90 3.47 -3.83
C SER A 76 13.40 3.64 -3.53
N LEU A 77 14.27 2.84 -4.18
CA LEU A 77 15.71 2.88 -3.98
C LEU A 77 16.36 4.14 -4.58
N VAL A 78 15.91 4.58 -5.76
CA VAL A 78 16.42 5.83 -6.35
C VAL A 78 16.03 7.05 -5.51
N GLN A 79 14.87 7.02 -4.86
CA GLN A 79 14.44 8.05 -3.91
C GLN A 79 15.31 8.06 -2.63
N MET A 80 15.94 6.93 -2.28
CA MET A 80 16.91 6.81 -1.19
C MET A 80 18.35 7.15 -1.61
N GLY A 81 18.57 7.50 -2.89
CA GLY A 81 19.84 7.96 -3.44
C GLY A 81 20.71 6.89 -4.10
N TYR A 82 20.29 5.63 -4.15
CA TYR A 82 21.05 4.54 -4.76
C TYR A 82 21.07 4.64 -6.30
N GLN A 83 22.12 4.11 -6.92
CA GLN A 83 22.18 3.90 -8.36
C GLN A 83 21.47 2.59 -8.70
N VAL A 84 20.43 2.64 -9.53
CA VAL A 84 19.57 1.47 -9.78
C VAL A 84 19.52 1.14 -11.26
N THR A 85 19.87 -0.11 -11.59
CA THR A 85 19.72 -0.68 -12.93
C THR A 85 18.70 -1.83 -12.88
N VAL A 86 17.69 -1.78 -13.74
CA VAL A 86 16.67 -2.83 -13.92
C VAL A 86 16.98 -3.59 -15.20
N PHE A 87 17.08 -4.91 -15.12
CA PHE A 87 17.26 -5.81 -16.26
C PHE A 87 15.93 -6.49 -16.60
N GLU A 88 15.47 -6.33 -17.84
CA GLU A 88 14.20 -6.85 -18.32
C GLU A 88 14.41 -7.76 -19.53
N ALA A 89 13.87 -8.97 -19.48
CA ALA A 89 14.04 -9.97 -20.54
C ALA A 89 13.21 -9.64 -21.79
N LEU A 90 12.05 -8.99 -21.63
CA LEU A 90 11.18 -8.60 -22.73
C LEU A 90 11.70 -7.35 -23.45
N PRO A 91 11.26 -7.10 -24.69
CA PRO A 91 11.60 -5.86 -25.41
C PRO A 91 10.97 -4.61 -24.79
N VAL A 92 10.00 -4.77 -23.89
CA VAL A 92 9.25 -3.69 -23.23
C VAL A 92 9.28 -3.85 -21.71
N ALA A 93 9.28 -2.73 -21.00
CA ALA A 93 9.19 -2.71 -19.55
C ALA A 93 7.74 -2.77 -19.04
N GLY A 94 7.54 -3.29 -17.83
CA GLY A 94 6.24 -3.35 -17.15
C GLY A 94 5.76 -4.76 -16.78
N GLY A 95 6.48 -5.80 -17.21
CA GLY A 95 6.12 -7.20 -16.95
C GLY A 95 4.67 -7.52 -17.34
N MET A 96 3.93 -8.21 -16.48
CA MET A 96 2.53 -8.58 -16.74
C MET A 96 1.58 -7.39 -16.94
N LEU A 97 1.94 -6.17 -16.50
CA LEU A 97 1.16 -4.97 -16.84
C LEU A 97 1.23 -4.66 -18.34
N ALA A 98 2.41 -4.87 -18.94
CA ALA A 98 2.66 -4.60 -20.34
C ALA A 98 2.13 -5.73 -21.22
N VAL A 99 2.36 -6.99 -20.83
CA VAL A 99 2.08 -8.14 -21.73
C VAL A 99 0.91 -9.03 -21.31
N GLY A 100 0.48 -8.99 -20.05
CA GLY A 100 -0.63 -9.83 -19.56
C GLY A 100 -1.98 -9.11 -19.66
N ILE A 101 -2.09 -7.95 -19.03
CA ILE A 101 -3.37 -7.22 -18.93
C ILE A 101 -3.73 -6.58 -20.27
N PRO A 102 -4.91 -6.81 -20.87
CA PRO A 102 -5.27 -6.21 -22.17
C PRO A 102 -5.38 -4.68 -22.15
N SER A 103 -5.13 -4.05 -23.31
CA SER A 103 -5.21 -2.59 -23.47
C SER A 103 -6.58 -1.98 -23.17
N TYR A 104 -7.66 -2.75 -23.32
CA TYR A 104 -9.01 -2.29 -22.98
C TYR A 104 -9.24 -2.13 -21.46
N ARG A 105 -8.37 -2.72 -20.62
CA ARG A 105 -8.35 -2.52 -19.15
C ARG A 105 -7.23 -1.62 -18.71
N LEU A 106 -6.06 -1.75 -19.35
CA LEU A 106 -4.87 -0.98 -19.02
C LEU A 106 -4.20 -0.45 -20.30
N PRO A 107 -4.50 0.79 -20.70
CA PRO A 107 -3.86 1.40 -21.86
C PRO A 107 -2.33 1.40 -21.75
N LYS A 108 -1.64 0.98 -22.81
CA LYS A 108 -0.18 0.81 -22.80
C LYS A 108 0.57 2.15 -22.74
N ASP A 109 0.05 3.18 -23.39
CA ASP A 109 0.61 4.53 -23.31
C ASP A 109 0.59 5.06 -21.87
N LEU A 110 -0.47 4.73 -21.11
CA LEU A 110 -0.60 5.13 -19.72
C LEU A 110 0.42 4.45 -18.82
N LEU A 111 0.67 3.16 -19.05
CA LEU A 111 1.72 2.40 -18.37
C LEU A 111 3.11 2.95 -18.75
N HIS A 112 3.34 3.20 -20.04
CA HIS A 112 4.61 3.72 -20.55
C HIS A 112 4.95 5.07 -19.90
N GLN A 113 3.99 5.99 -19.81
CA GLN A 113 4.18 7.27 -19.10
C GLN A 113 4.56 7.09 -17.62
N ASP A 114 3.96 6.12 -16.94
CA ASP A 114 4.28 5.79 -15.54
C ASP A 114 5.70 5.22 -15.39
N ILE A 115 6.18 4.47 -16.40
CA ILE A 115 7.54 3.92 -16.45
C ILE A 115 8.55 5.01 -16.79
N GLU A 116 8.27 5.88 -17.77
CA GLU A 116 9.11 7.03 -18.09
C GLU A 116 9.26 7.96 -16.88
N ALA A 117 8.19 8.15 -16.09
CA ALA A 117 8.29 8.89 -14.84
C ALA A 117 9.30 8.27 -13.85
N ILE A 118 9.44 6.95 -13.82
CA ILE A 118 10.41 6.24 -12.97
C ILE A 118 11.82 6.39 -13.57
N LYS A 119 11.97 6.30 -14.89
CA LYS A 119 13.25 6.53 -15.57
C LYS A 119 13.75 7.96 -15.36
N ASP A 120 12.86 8.95 -15.44
CA ASP A 120 13.16 10.35 -15.16
C ASP A 120 13.76 10.55 -13.76
N GLU A 121 13.36 9.73 -12.78
CA GLU A 121 13.91 9.75 -11.41
C GLU A 121 15.36 9.26 -11.31
N GLY A 122 15.93 8.74 -12.39
CA GLY A 122 17.32 8.27 -12.48
C GLY A 122 17.46 6.74 -12.46
N VAL A 123 16.37 6.00 -12.65
CA VAL A 123 16.41 4.54 -12.80
C VAL A 123 16.81 4.19 -14.23
N GLU A 124 17.83 3.37 -14.39
CA GLU A 124 18.19 2.77 -15.68
C GLU A 124 17.40 1.48 -15.89
N ILE A 125 16.83 1.29 -17.09
CA ILE A 125 16.09 0.07 -17.45
C ILE A 125 16.66 -0.46 -18.77
N LEU A 126 17.22 -1.66 -18.73
CA LEU A 126 17.81 -2.37 -19.86
C LEU A 126 16.88 -3.51 -20.29
N THR A 127 16.21 -3.35 -21.43
CA THR A 127 15.31 -4.35 -22.02
C THR A 127 16.07 -5.35 -22.90
N GLY A 128 15.47 -6.51 -23.16
CA GLY A 128 16.10 -7.60 -23.92
C GLY A 128 17.27 -8.29 -23.21
N VAL A 129 17.42 -8.11 -21.89
CA VAL A 129 18.49 -8.70 -21.08
C VAL A 129 17.90 -9.74 -20.14
N SER A 130 18.23 -11.01 -20.35
CA SER A 130 17.68 -12.14 -19.60
C SER A 130 18.69 -12.75 -18.63
N LEU A 131 18.26 -12.97 -17.38
CA LEU A 131 19.03 -13.68 -16.36
C LEU A 131 19.16 -15.17 -16.72
N GLY A 132 20.39 -15.68 -16.73
CA GLY A 132 20.75 -17.04 -17.13
C GLY A 132 21.09 -17.19 -18.61
N LYS A 133 20.87 -16.16 -19.42
CA LYS A 133 21.26 -16.13 -20.84
C LYS A 133 22.30 -15.04 -21.13
N ASP A 134 21.96 -13.79 -20.79
CA ASP A 134 22.77 -12.61 -21.10
C ASP A 134 23.57 -12.13 -19.89
N ILE A 135 23.00 -12.30 -18.69
CA ILE A 135 23.62 -11.97 -17.40
C ILE A 135 23.53 -13.16 -16.44
N SER A 136 24.46 -13.27 -15.49
CA SER A 136 24.44 -14.28 -14.43
C SER A 136 24.30 -13.62 -13.06
N LEU A 137 23.74 -14.34 -12.08
CA LEU A 137 23.64 -13.82 -10.72
C LEU A 137 25.03 -13.58 -10.10
N ASP A 138 25.98 -14.48 -10.34
CA ASP A 138 27.39 -14.32 -9.92
C ASP A 138 28.00 -13.04 -10.50
N GLY A 139 27.74 -12.73 -11.78
CA GLY A 139 28.18 -11.49 -12.41
C GLY A 139 27.56 -10.26 -11.75
N LEU A 140 26.25 -10.30 -11.51
CA LEU A 140 25.55 -9.20 -10.84
C LEU A 140 26.09 -8.94 -9.43
N LEU A 141 26.36 -9.98 -8.62
CA LEU A 141 26.90 -9.80 -7.27
C LEU A 141 28.36 -9.29 -7.25
N LYS A 142 29.11 -9.40 -8.35
CA LYS A 142 30.45 -8.80 -8.46
C LYS A 142 30.39 -7.31 -8.79
N GLU A 143 29.34 -6.87 -9.47
CA GLU A 143 29.20 -5.50 -9.97
C GLU A 143 28.27 -4.61 -9.13
N TYR A 144 27.37 -5.24 -8.36
CA TYR A 144 26.33 -4.59 -7.58
C TYR A 144 26.36 -5.11 -6.13
N GLU A 145 26.16 -4.21 -5.18
CA GLU A 145 26.20 -4.53 -3.74
C GLU A 145 24.93 -5.25 -3.26
N ALA A 146 23.85 -5.21 -4.04
CA ALA A 146 22.64 -5.99 -3.80
C ALA A 146 21.88 -6.29 -5.09
N VAL A 147 21.19 -7.43 -5.11
CA VAL A 147 20.35 -7.87 -6.22
C VAL A 147 18.93 -8.16 -5.72
N LEU A 148 17.92 -7.64 -6.44
CA LEU A 148 16.53 -8.01 -6.26
C LEU A 148 16.05 -8.87 -7.43
N LEU A 149 15.58 -10.09 -7.15
CA LEU A 149 14.91 -10.97 -8.10
C LEU A 149 13.40 -10.69 -8.08
N ALA A 150 12.90 -10.07 -9.14
CA ALA A 150 11.50 -9.72 -9.36
C ALA A 150 10.97 -10.35 -10.67
N LEU A 151 11.31 -11.63 -10.88
CA LEU A 151 11.14 -12.35 -12.14
C LEU A 151 9.68 -12.66 -12.52
N GLY A 152 8.75 -12.57 -11.58
CA GLY A 152 7.34 -12.94 -11.81
C GLY A 152 7.10 -14.45 -11.99
N ALA A 153 5.89 -14.79 -12.42
CA ALA A 153 5.47 -16.15 -12.76
C ALA A 153 4.98 -16.20 -14.22
N HIS A 154 5.84 -16.66 -15.12
CA HIS A 154 5.63 -16.56 -16.57
C HIS A 154 5.36 -17.90 -17.26
N LYS A 155 5.58 -19.03 -16.57
CA LYS A 155 5.44 -20.36 -17.17
C LYS A 155 4.04 -20.90 -16.91
N SER A 156 3.22 -20.98 -17.96
CA SER A 156 1.88 -21.57 -17.86
C SER A 156 1.92 -23.05 -17.45
N LEU A 157 0.93 -23.46 -16.66
CA LEU A 157 0.74 -24.87 -16.31
C LEU A 157 0.07 -25.64 -17.45
N LYS A 158 0.41 -26.93 -17.56
CA LYS A 158 -0.18 -27.87 -18.51
C LYS A 158 -1.40 -28.56 -17.88
N LEU A 159 -2.38 -28.94 -18.71
CA LEU A 159 -3.61 -29.62 -18.26
C LEU A 159 -3.31 -31.05 -17.80
N GLY A 160 -2.32 -31.70 -18.41
CA GLY A 160 -1.98 -33.09 -18.18
C GLY A 160 -3.00 -34.06 -18.79
N ILE A 161 -3.67 -33.65 -19.87
CA ILE A 161 -4.66 -34.47 -20.59
C ILE A 161 -4.12 -34.94 -21.95
N PRO A 162 -4.61 -36.05 -22.51
CA PRO A 162 -4.24 -36.47 -23.85
C PRO A 162 -4.53 -35.40 -24.90
N GLY A 163 -3.62 -35.27 -25.88
CA GLY A 163 -3.75 -34.32 -26.99
C GLY A 163 -3.43 -32.86 -26.65
N GLU A 164 -3.01 -32.52 -25.43
CA GLU A 164 -2.79 -31.12 -25.00
C GLU A 164 -1.72 -30.35 -25.80
N ASP A 165 -0.83 -31.05 -26.52
CA ASP A 165 0.21 -30.47 -27.37
C ASP A 165 -0.22 -30.32 -28.85
N ALA A 166 -1.50 -30.52 -29.17
CA ALA A 166 -2.05 -30.40 -30.53
C ALA A 166 -1.96 -28.97 -31.10
N GLU A 167 -1.87 -28.87 -32.44
CA GLU A 167 -1.91 -27.56 -33.11
C GLU A 167 -3.29 -26.90 -32.89
N GLY A 168 -3.29 -25.65 -32.39
CA GLY A 168 -4.51 -24.93 -32.00
C GLY A 168 -4.73 -24.86 -30.49
N VAL A 169 -3.94 -25.58 -29.69
CA VAL A 169 -3.87 -25.40 -28.24
C VAL A 169 -2.85 -24.30 -27.91
N LEU A 170 -3.30 -23.24 -27.25
CA LEU A 170 -2.52 -22.09 -26.85
C LEU A 170 -2.52 -21.94 -25.32
N HIS A 171 -1.49 -21.31 -24.78
CA HIS A 171 -1.48 -20.88 -23.38
C HIS A 171 -1.88 -19.41 -23.26
N SER A 172 -2.69 -19.08 -22.25
CA SER A 172 -3.26 -17.74 -22.05
C SER A 172 -2.21 -16.64 -22.02
N LEU A 173 -1.10 -16.83 -21.28
CA LEU A 173 -0.04 -15.82 -21.20
C LEU A 173 0.64 -15.59 -22.54
N SER A 174 0.97 -16.64 -23.29
CA SER A 174 1.60 -16.51 -24.61
C SER A 174 0.67 -15.81 -25.59
N PHE A 175 -0.62 -16.17 -25.57
CA PHE A 175 -1.66 -15.54 -26.36
C PHE A 175 -1.82 -14.05 -26.04
N LEU A 176 -2.03 -13.70 -24.76
CA LEU A 176 -2.19 -12.31 -24.32
C LEU A 176 -0.93 -11.48 -24.58
N LYS A 177 0.26 -12.07 -24.37
CA LYS A 177 1.54 -11.44 -24.67
C LYS A 177 1.66 -11.09 -26.15
N ALA A 178 1.40 -12.05 -27.04
CA ALA A 178 1.48 -11.84 -28.48
C ALA A 178 0.56 -10.70 -28.92
N VAL A 179 -0.71 -10.73 -28.49
CA VAL A 179 -1.67 -9.65 -28.79
C VAL A 179 -1.21 -8.30 -28.26
N ASN A 180 -0.75 -8.23 -27.01
CA ASN A 180 -0.31 -6.97 -26.40
C ASN A 180 0.98 -6.40 -27.00
N LEU A 181 1.82 -7.25 -27.60
CA LEU A 181 3.02 -6.84 -28.34
C LEU A 181 2.72 -6.50 -29.81
N GLY A 182 1.46 -6.64 -30.25
CA GLY A 182 1.07 -6.39 -31.64
C GLY A 182 1.51 -7.49 -32.60
N GLU A 183 1.82 -8.68 -32.10
CA GLU A 183 2.13 -9.85 -32.91
C GLU A 183 0.84 -10.41 -33.53
N GLU A 184 0.94 -10.97 -34.73
CA GLU A 184 -0.19 -11.62 -35.38
C GLU A 184 -0.48 -12.96 -34.69
N VAL A 185 -1.71 -13.13 -34.19
CA VAL A 185 -2.16 -14.37 -33.56
C VAL A 185 -3.20 -15.03 -34.43
N LYS A 186 -2.93 -16.28 -34.82
CA LYS A 186 -3.84 -17.10 -35.62
C LYS A 186 -4.70 -17.94 -34.71
N ILE A 187 -6.00 -17.65 -34.69
CA ILE A 187 -7.02 -18.43 -33.99
C ILE A 187 -8.17 -18.74 -34.95
N GLY A 188 -8.90 -19.81 -34.69
CA GLY A 188 -10.06 -20.21 -35.47
C GLY A 188 -11.38 -19.59 -34.98
N PRO A 189 -12.49 -19.85 -35.69
CA PRO A 189 -13.77 -19.22 -35.43
C PRO A 189 -14.44 -19.63 -34.11
N LYS A 190 -14.26 -20.87 -33.65
CA LYS A 190 -14.77 -21.34 -32.35
C LYS A 190 -13.64 -21.45 -31.33
N VAL A 191 -13.63 -20.58 -30.33
CA VAL A 191 -12.57 -20.52 -29.31
C VAL A 191 -13.08 -21.01 -27.96
N GLY A 192 -12.39 -21.96 -27.35
CA GLY A 192 -12.63 -22.38 -25.97
C GLY A 192 -11.53 -21.88 -25.05
N VAL A 193 -11.87 -21.50 -23.83
CA VAL A 193 -10.91 -21.05 -22.80
C VAL A 193 -11.09 -21.89 -21.54
N ILE A 194 -10.04 -22.60 -21.10
CA ILE A 194 -10.07 -23.39 -19.87
C ILE A 194 -9.62 -22.52 -18.69
N GLY A 195 -10.51 -22.29 -17.73
CA GLY A 195 -10.17 -21.58 -16.49
C GLY A 195 -11.30 -20.69 -15.98
N GLY A 196 -11.07 -20.04 -14.85
CA GLY A 196 -12.03 -19.09 -14.26
C GLY A 196 -11.38 -17.89 -13.58
N GLY A 197 -10.06 -17.71 -13.74
CA GLY A 197 -9.35 -16.54 -13.24
C GLY A 197 -9.38 -15.36 -14.19
N ASN A 198 -8.84 -14.22 -13.75
CA ASN A 198 -8.76 -13.02 -14.57
C ASN A 198 -8.05 -13.28 -15.92
N SER A 199 -7.00 -14.11 -15.96
CA SER A 199 -6.33 -14.49 -17.22
C SER A 199 -7.26 -15.21 -18.20
N ALA A 200 -8.20 -16.03 -17.71
CA ALA A 200 -9.17 -16.73 -18.55
C ALA A 200 -10.20 -15.76 -19.12
N VAL A 201 -10.73 -14.88 -18.28
CA VAL A 201 -11.70 -13.84 -18.70
C VAL A 201 -11.05 -12.86 -19.67
N ASP A 202 -9.83 -12.42 -19.40
CA ASP A 202 -9.07 -11.54 -20.30
C ASP A 202 -8.78 -12.23 -21.62
N ALA A 203 -8.36 -13.50 -21.62
CA ALA A 203 -8.13 -14.25 -22.86
C ALA A 203 -9.41 -14.41 -23.69
N ALA A 204 -10.54 -14.72 -23.05
CA ALA A 204 -11.83 -14.85 -23.75
C ALA A 204 -12.28 -13.52 -24.37
N ARG A 205 -12.18 -12.42 -23.61
CA ARG A 205 -12.51 -11.08 -24.06
C ARG A 205 -11.55 -10.57 -25.13
N VAL A 206 -10.27 -10.91 -25.07
CA VAL A 206 -9.35 -10.64 -26.19
C VAL A 206 -9.76 -11.45 -27.43
N ALA A 207 -10.02 -12.75 -27.29
CA ALA A 207 -10.36 -13.62 -28.40
C ALA A 207 -11.61 -13.15 -29.15
N ILE A 208 -12.69 -12.79 -28.45
CA ILE A 208 -13.95 -12.35 -29.09
C ILE A 208 -13.81 -11.02 -29.88
N ARG A 209 -12.74 -10.25 -29.61
CA ARG A 209 -12.42 -9.00 -30.33
C ARG A 209 -11.54 -9.22 -31.56
N LEU A 210 -10.98 -10.41 -31.73
CA LEU A 210 -10.10 -10.70 -32.86
C LEU A 210 -10.91 -11.02 -34.12
N PRO A 211 -10.39 -10.64 -35.30
CA PRO A 211 -11.08 -10.88 -36.56
C PRO A 211 -11.20 -12.39 -36.85
N GLY A 212 -12.36 -12.81 -37.36
CA GLY A 212 -12.61 -14.21 -37.74
C GLY A 212 -13.06 -15.12 -36.60
N VAL A 213 -13.30 -14.58 -35.40
CA VAL A 213 -13.89 -15.31 -34.28
C VAL A 213 -15.41 -15.16 -34.30
N ASP A 214 -16.12 -16.30 -34.31
CA ASP A 214 -17.58 -16.37 -34.33
C ASP A 214 -18.16 -16.57 -32.92
N SER A 215 -17.47 -17.35 -32.08
CA SER A 215 -17.92 -17.66 -30.72
C SER A 215 -16.76 -17.95 -29.77
N VAL A 216 -16.95 -17.58 -28.51
CA VAL A 216 -16.00 -17.85 -27.43
C VAL A 216 -16.74 -18.46 -26.25
N SER A 217 -16.23 -19.58 -25.73
CA SER A 217 -16.74 -20.22 -24.52
C SER A 217 -15.65 -20.36 -23.45
N ILE A 218 -16.00 -20.07 -22.19
CA ILE A 218 -15.17 -20.36 -21.02
C ILE A 218 -15.66 -21.67 -20.41
N LEU A 219 -14.79 -22.67 -20.32
CA LEU A 219 -15.07 -23.94 -19.66
C LEU A 219 -14.50 -23.89 -18.24
N TYR A 220 -15.39 -23.83 -17.24
CA TYR A 220 -15.00 -23.70 -15.84
C TYR A 220 -15.55 -24.86 -14.99
N ARG A 221 -14.64 -25.57 -14.32
CA ARG A 221 -14.97 -26.77 -13.53
C ARG A 221 -15.76 -26.52 -12.24
N ARG A 222 -16.04 -25.26 -11.86
CA ARG A 222 -16.84 -24.91 -10.67
C ARG A 222 -18.00 -23.99 -11.06
N THR A 223 -18.73 -23.46 -10.08
CA THR A 223 -19.85 -22.53 -10.32
C THR A 223 -19.37 -21.07 -10.32
N ARG A 224 -20.28 -20.14 -10.65
CA ARG A 224 -20.04 -18.70 -10.59
C ARG A 224 -19.54 -18.24 -9.20
N ALA A 225 -20.04 -18.85 -8.12
CA ALA A 225 -19.69 -18.46 -6.75
C ALA A 225 -18.22 -18.74 -6.41
N GLU A 226 -17.61 -19.79 -6.98
CA GLU A 226 -16.19 -20.10 -6.77
C GLU A 226 -15.28 -19.51 -7.85
N MET A 227 -15.79 -18.73 -8.80
CA MET A 227 -14.99 -18.15 -9.87
C MET A 227 -14.08 -17.05 -9.31
N PRO A 228 -12.73 -17.16 -9.45
CA PRO A 228 -11.81 -16.18 -8.86
C PRO A 228 -11.66 -14.88 -9.67
N ALA A 229 -12.15 -14.82 -10.90
CA ALA A 229 -12.17 -13.58 -11.68
C ALA A 229 -13.05 -12.52 -11.02
N PHE A 230 -12.74 -11.24 -11.26
CA PHE A 230 -13.52 -10.15 -10.68
C PHE A 230 -14.95 -10.16 -11.24
N PRO A 231 -15.98 -10.04 -10.39
CA PRO A 231 -17.37 -10.12 -10.83
C PRO A 231 -17.72 -9.15 -11.95
N GLU A 232 -17.17 -7.93 -11.93
CA GLU A 232 -17.39 -6.93 -12.97
C GLU A 232 -16.79 -7.33 -14.33
N GLU A 233 -15.67 -8.08 -14.33
CA GLU A 233 -15.04 -8.55 -15.56
C GLU A 233 -15.79 -9.75 -16.15
N VAL A 234 -16.34 -10.60 -15.27
CA VAL A 234 -17.21 -11.73 -15.67
C VAL A 234 -18.49 -11.21 -16.31
N GLU A 235 -19.13 -10.21 -15.71
CA GLU A 235 -20.34 -9.59 -16.27
C GLU A 235 -20.05 -8.93 -17.62
N ALA A 236 -18.94 -8.17 -17.72
CA ALA A 236 -18.54 -7.57 -18.99
C ALA A 236 -18.24 -8.60 -20.09
N ALA A 237 -17.74 -9.79 -19.75
CA ALA A 237 -17.56 -10.87 -20.71
C ALA A 237 -18.89 -11.41 -21.23
N LEU A 238 -19.86 -11.62 -20.33
CA LEU A 238 -21.21 -12.06 -20.69
C LEU A 238 -21.92 -11.04 -21.59
N GLU A 239 -21.83 -9.74 -21.27
CA GLU A 239 -22.36 -8.64 -22.09
C GLU A 239 -21.76 -8.61 -23.51
N GLU A 240 -20.49 -9.01 -23.64
CA GLU A 240 -19.79 -9.07 -24.93
C GLU A 240 -20.11 -10.34 -25.73
N GLY A 241 -20.90 -11.26 -25.17
CA GLY A 241 -21.33 -12.50 -25.84
C GLY A 241 -20.44 -13.70 -25.59
N VAL A 242 -19.55 -13.66 -24.58
CA VAL A 242 -18.79 -14.83 -24.14
C VAL A 242 -19.72 -15.80 -23.40
N ASP A 243 -19.79 -17.05 -23.86
CA ASP A 243 -20.51 -18.12 -23.17
C ASP A 243 -19.67 -18.63 -21.99
N ILE A 244 -20.29 -18.88 -20.83
CA ILE A 244 -19.58 -19.43 -19.66
C ILE A 244 -20.24 -20.73 -19.24
N GLN A 245 -19.57 -21.84 -19.52
CA GLN A 245 -20.00 -23.18 -19.17
C GLN A 245 -19.41 -23.57 -17.81
N PHE A 246 -20.23 -23.36 -16.77
CA PHE A 246 -19.93 -23.82 -15.42
C PHE A 246 -19.97 -25.35 -15.32
N LEU A 247 -19.37 -25.86 -14.24
CA LEU A 247 -19.33 -27.29 -13.92
C LEU A 247 -18.86 -28.16 -15.11
N THR A 248 -17.86 -27.69 -15.84
CA THR A 248 -17.34 -28.33 -17.05
C THR A 248 -15.82 -28.42 -16.98
N ALA A 249 -15.26 -29.62 -17.15
CA ALA A 249 -13.82 -29.85 -17.15
C ALA A 249 -13.40 -30.66 -18.39
N PRO A 250 -12.27 -30.31 -19.04
CA PRO A 250 -11.77 -31.06 -20.19
C PRO A 250 -11.13 -32.39 -19.75
N THR A 251 -11.35 -33.44 -20.54
CA THR A 251 -10.79 -34.80 -20.33
C THR A 251 -9.79 -35.20 -21.41
N GLU A 252 -10.03 -34.79 -22.66
CA GLU A 252 -9.16 -35.09 -23.80
C GLU A 252 -9.29 -34.01 -24.89
N VAL A 253 -8.17 -33.66 -25.53
CA VAL A 253 -8.16 -32.81 -26.72
C VAL A 253 -8.27 -33.68 -27.97
N LEU A 254 -9.31 -33.45 -28.78
CA LEU A 254 -9.59 -34.21 -29.99
C LEU A 254 -8.95 -33.52 -31.20
N THR A 255 -8.29 -34.32 -32.04
CA THR A 255 -7.61 -33.82 -33.25
C THR A 255 -8.21 -34.40 -34.51
N ARG A 256 -8.31 -33.57 -35.56
CA ARG A 256 -8.69 -34.02 -36.90
C ARG A 256 -7.47 -34.60 -37.63
N GLY A 257 -7.71 -35.69 -38.35
CA GLY A 257 -6.82 -36.21 -39.39
C GLY A 257 -5.42 -36.63 -38.91
N GLN A 258 -4.48 -36.75 -39.87
CA GLN A 258 -3.07 -37.05 -39.60
C GLN A 258 -2.24 -35.79 -39.28
N ASP A 259 -2.83 -34.63 -39.51
CA ASP A 259 -2.28 -33.29 -39.32
C ASP A 259 -2.27 -32.84 -37.86
N GLY A 260 -2.99 -33.54 -36.96
CA GLY A 260 -2.90 -33.31 -35.52
C GLY A 260 -3.45 -31.96 -35.05
N ARG A 261 -4.32 -31.35 -35.86
CA ARG A 261 -4.96 -30.06 -35.56
C ARG A 261 -6.20 -30.27 -34.69
N LEU A 262 -6.40 -29.38 -33.73
CA LEU A 262 -7.57 -29.35 -32.85
C LEU A 262 -8.88 -29.37 -33.65
N GLU A 263 -9.81 -30.25 -33.24
CA GLU A 263 -11.19 -30.33 -33.73
C GLU A 263 -12.23 -30.05 -32.63
N GLY A 264 -11.85 -30.34 -31.39
CA GLY A 264 -12.70 -30.13 -30.23
C GLY A 264 -12.06 -30.63 -28.96
N VAL A 265 -12.82 -30.55 -27.87
CA VAL A 265 -12.38 -31.03 -26.56
C VAL A 265 -13.49 -31.88 -25.97
N GLU A 266 -13.15 -33.09 -25.54
CA GLU A 266 -14.02 -33.89 -24.71
C GLU A 266 -14.06 -33.27 -23.31
N CYS A 267 -15.26 -33.10 -22.78
CA CYS A 267 -15.51 -32.55 -21.46
C CYS A 267 -16.40 -33.47 -20.66
N ILE A 268 -16.30 -33.36 -19.33
CA ILE A 268 -17.17 -34.03 -18.38
C ILE A 268 -17.88 -32.99 -17.51
N ARG A 269 -19.13 -33.29 -17.10
CA ARG A 269 -19.84 -32.44 -16.13
C ARG A 269 -19.32 -32.71 -14.72
N MET A 270 -19.30 -31.65 -13.93
CA MET A 270 -18.84 -31.69 -12.55
C MET A 270 -20.01 -31.43 -11.59
N GLU A 271 -19.91 -31.95 -10.38
CA GLU A 271 -20.67 -31.49 -9.22
C GLU A 271 -19.71 -30.93 -8.16
N LEU A 272 -20.24 -30.16 -7.20
CA LEU A 272 -19.44 -29.60 -6.13
C LEU A 272 -19.47 -30.52 -4.90
N GLY A 273 -18.30 -31.05 -4.53
CA GLY A 273 -18.08 -31.71 -3.25
C GLY A 273 -17.79 -30.73 -2.12
N GLU A 274 -17.11 -31.23 -1.09
CA GLU A 274 -16.67 -30.46 0.07
C GLU A 274 -15.64 -29.37 -0.29
N PRO A 275 -15.57 -28.27 0.46
CA PRO A 275 -14.51 -27.27 0.35
C PRO A 275 -13.08 -27.85 0.43
N ASP A 276 -12.16 -27.32 -0.39
CA ASP A 276 -10.73 -27.54 -0.29
C ASP A 276 -10.08 -26.63 0.77
N GLU A 277 -8.75 -26.74 0.96
CA GLU A 277 -7.98 -25.93 1.92
C GLU A 277 -8.07 -24.42 1.64
N SER A 278 -8.41 -24.02 0.41
CA SER A 278 -8.64 -22.62 0.04
C SER A 278 -10.08 -22.15 0.32
N GLY A 279 -10.92 -23.02 0.87
CA GLY A 279 -12.34 -22.78 1.13
C GLY A 279 -13.24 -22.95 -0.11
N ARG A 280 -12.68 -23.31 -1.28
CA ARG A 280 -13.45 -23.48 -2.52
C ARG A 280 -13.93 -24.91 -2.65
N ARG A 281 -15.19 -25.10 -3.04
CA ARG A 281 -15.73 -26.45 -3.24
C ARG A 281 -14.95 -27.24 -4.29
N ARG A 282 -14.65 -28.50 -3.99
CA ARG A 282 -13.92 -29.40 -4.88
C ARG A 282 -14.83 -29.84 -6.03
N PRO A 283 -14.39 -29.74 -7.28
CA PRO A 283 -15.15 -30.27 -8.40
C PRO A 283 -14.98 -31.80 -8.45
N VAL A 284 -16.08 -32.54 -8.57
CA VAL A 284 -16.14 -34.00 -8.65
C VAL A 284 -16.77 -34.38 -10.01
N PRO A 285 -16.15 -35.24 -10.82
CA PRO A 285 -16.71 -35.63 -12.12
C PRO A 285 -17.98 -36.46 -11.94
N ILE A 286 -18.97 -36.23 -12.81
CA ILE A 286 -20.20 -37.03 -12.91
C ILE A 286 -19.99 -38.06 -14.02
N PRO A 287 -19.77 -39.36 -13.72
CA PRO A 287 -19.52 -40.37 -14.75
C PRO A 287 -20.71 -40.51 -15.71
N GLY A 288 -20.46 -40.70 -17.00
CA GLY A 288 -21.51 -40.83 -18.01
C GLY A 288 -22.09 -39.49 -18.50
N SER A 289 -21.49 -38.38 -18.09
CA SER A 289 -21.87 -37.03 -18.51
C SER A 289 -20.92 -36.43 -19.56
N GLU A 290 -20.06 -37.26 -20.16
CA GLU A 290 -19.07 -36.87 -21.14
C GLU A 290 -19.74 -36.34 -22.42
N PHE A 291 -19.20 -35.27 -22.97
CA PHE A 291 -19.69 -34.65 -24.19
C PHE A 291 -18.54 -33.95 -24.93
N VAL A 292 -18.70 -33.77 -26.25
CA VAL A 292 -17.71 -33.10 -27.08
C VAL A 292 -18.14 -31.66 -27.35
N GLN A 293 -17.23 -30.72 -27.11
CA GLN A 293 -17.36 -29.33 -27.53
C GLN A 293 -16.47 -29.10 -28.75
N GLU A 294 -17.09 -28.85 -29.91
CA GLU A 294 -16.36 -28.51 -31.13
C GLU A 294 -15.69 -27.14 -31.00
N LEU A 295 -14.38 -27.08 -31.28
CA LEU A 295 -13.55 -25.88 -31.16
C LEU A 295 -12.41 -25.93 -32.19
N ASP A 296 -12.04 -24.76 -32.70
CA ASP A 296 -10.89 -24.59 -33.60
C ASP A 296 -9.64 -24.07 -32.86
N THR A 297 -9.82 -23.51 -31.66
CA THR A 297 -8.74 -23.03 -30.80
C THR A 297 -9.09 -23.25 -29.34
N LEU A 298 -8.13 -23.75 -28.55
CA LEU A 298 -8.25 -23.95 -27.11
C LEU A 298 -7.20 -23.13 -26.39
N ILE A 299 -7.60 -22.23 -25.50
CA ILE A 299 -6.70 -21.40 -24.70
C ILE A 299 -6.70 -21.90 -23.25
N VAL A 300 -5.54 -22.32 -22.77
CA VAL A 300 -5.36 -22.88 -21.43
C VAL A 300 -4.94 -21.78 -20.43
N ALA A 301 -5.76 -21.55 -19.41
CA ALA A 301 -5.59 -20.51 -18.39
C ALA A 301 -5.71 -21.05 -16.95
N ILE A 302 -4.99 -22.13 -16.64
CA ILE A 302 -5.06 -22.85 -15.36
C ILE A 302 -3.92 -22.51 -14.38
N SER A 303 -3.49 -21.24 -14.37
CA SER A 303 -2.39 -20.70 -13.56
C SER A 303 -0.98 -20.90 -14.16
N GLU A 304 -0.01 -20.36 -13.44
CA GLU A 304 1.36 -20.14 -13.88
C GLU A 304 2.32 -20.38 -12.71
N GLN A 305 3.58 -20.66 -13.04
CA GLN A 305 4.66 -20.82 -12.08
C GLN A 305 5.87 -19.95 -12.47
N PRO A 306 6.74 -19.62 -11.51
CA PRO A 306 8.01 -18.98 -11.82
C PRO A 306 8.87 -19.86 -12.73
N GLU A 307 9.49 -19.22 -13.71
CA GLU A 307 10.57 -19.83 -14.48
C GLU A 307 11.90 -19.38 -13.87
N ILE A 308 12.42 -20.22 -12.99
CA ILE A 308 13.69 -19.95 -12.30
C ILE A 308 14.84 -20.37 -13.24
N PRO A 309 15.74 -19.45 -13.65
CA PRO A 309 16.82 -19.78 -14.57
C PRO A 309 17.72 -20.93 -14.09
N PHE A 310 18.24 -21.69 -15.06
CA PHE A 310 19.04 -22.91 -14.84
C PHE A 310 20.23 -22.79 -13.86
N PRO A 311 20.98 -21.67 -13.72
CA PRO A 311 22.11 -21.64 -12.77
C PRO A 311 21.73 -21.73 -11.29
N PHE A 312 20.45 -21.64 -10.90
CA PHE A 312 20.02 -21.95 -9.53
C PHE A 312 19.91 -23.46 -9.26
N ARG A 313 19.99 -24.28 -10.31
CA ARG A 313 19.95 -25.76 -10.25
C ARG A 313 21.25 -26.41 -10.76
N ASP A 314 22.21 -25.64 -11.26
CA ASP A 314 23.50 -26.15 -11.70
C ASP A 314 24.35 -26.50 -10.47
N PRO A 315 24.81 -27.76 -10.29
CA PRO A 315 25.68 -28.13 -9.19
C PRO A 315 27.04 -27.40 -9.18
N LYS A 316 27.41 -26.73 -10.29
CA LYS A 316 28.70 -26.06 -10.49
C LYS A 316 28.70 -24.57 -10.12
N THR A 317 27.55 -23.97 -9.87
CA THR A 317 27.48 -22.59 -9.37
C THR A 317 27.60 -22.59 -7.85
N GLU A 318 28.37 -21.64 -7.31
CA GLU A 318 28.54 -21.51 -5.85
C GLU A 318 27.30 -20.91 -5.18
N ILE A 319 26.50 -20.12 -5.93
CA ILE A 319 25.27 -19.49 -5.43
C ILE A 319 24.10 -20.48 -5.50
N LYS A 320 23.56 -20.81 -4.32
CA LYS A 320 22.35 -21.61 -4.19
C LYS A 320 21.24 -20.72 -3.62
N ILE A 321 20.17 -20.56 -4.39
CA ILE A 321 18.92 -19.98 -3.87
C ILE A 321 17.95 -21.12 -3.60
N ARG A 322 17.42 -21.18 -2.39
CA ARG A 322 16.45 -22.20 -2.02
C ARG A 322 15.11 -21.97 -2.72
N LEU A 323 14.55 -23.06 -3.25
CA LEU A 323 13.23 -23.07 -3.88
C LEU A 323 12.27 -23.90 -3.05
N SER A 324 11.01 -23.47 -3.03
CA SER A 324 9.91 -24.22 -2.43
C SER A 324 9.49 -25.38 -3.33
N LYS A 325 8.62 -26.26 -2.80
CA LYS A 325 7.97 -27.34 -3.59
C LYS A 325 7.15 -26.83 -4.79
N TRP A 326 6.79 -25.54 -4.81
CA TRP A 326 6.03 -24.90 -5.87
C TRP A 326 6.91 -24.16 -6.89
N ASN A 327 8.23 -24.40 -6.85
CA ASN A 327 9.20 -23.73 -7.69
C ASN A 327 9.23 -22.20 -7.53
N THR A 328 8.86 -21.70 -6.34
CA THR A 328 9.01 -20.29 -5.94
C THR A 328 10.28 -20.11 -5.12
N ILE A 329 10.84 -18.90 -5.09
CA ILE A 329 12.02 -18.58 -4.27
C ILE A 329 11.60 -18.48 -2.80
N GLU A 330 12.31 -19.19 -1.92
CA GLU A 330 12.13 -19.06 -0.48
C GLU A 330 12.82 -17.80 0.05
N VAL A 331 12.11 -17.04 0.87
CA VAL A 331 12.60 -15.81 1.49
C VAL A 331 12.15 -15.71 2.94
N ASP A 332 12.85 -14.88 3.71
CA ASP A 332 12.33 -14.38 4.97
C ASP A 332 11.05 -13.54 4.70
N PRO A 333 9.89 -13.87 5.30
CA PRO A 333 8.62 -13.25 4.94
C PRO A 333 8.49 -11.78 5.37
N GLU A 334 9.31 -11.30 6.30
CA GLU A 334 9.27 -9.90 6.75
C GLU A 334 10.21 -9.01 5.93
N THR A 335 11.34 -9.55 5.50
CA THR A 335 12.45 -8.80 4.90
C THR A 335 12.65 -9.11 3.42
N LEU A 336 12.10 -10.22 2.92
CA LEU A 336 12.26 -10.71 1.55
C LEU A 336 13.71 -11.07 1.17
N ALA A 337 14.59 -11.25 2.17
CA ALA A 337 15.94 -11.74 1.98
C ALA A 337 15.92 -13.24 1.63
N THR A 338 16.75 -13.65 0.68
CA THR A 338 16.97 -15.07 0.36
C THR A 338 18.02 -15.67 1.31
N ASP A 339 18.36 -16.95 1.12
CA ASP A 339 19.49 -17.60 1.80
C ASP A 339 20.86 -17.17 1.24
N GLN A 340 20.89 -16.52 0.08
CA GLN A 340 22.10 -15.90 -0.47
C GLN A 340 22.26 -14.46 0.03
N GLU A 341 23.42 -14.18 0.62
CA GLU A 341 23.78 -12.85 1.12
C GLU A 341 23.78 -11.81 -0.02
N GLY A 342 23.21 -10.63 0.24
CA GLY A 342 23.04 -9.57 -0.75
C GLY A 342 21.92 -9.80 -1.78
N VAL A 343 21.20 -10.93 -1.73
CA VAL A 343 20.12 -11.26 -2.67
C VAL A 343 18.76 -11.26 -1.98
N PHE A 344 17.82 -10.55 -2.60
CA PHE A 344 16.43 -10.44 -2.19
C PHE A 344 15.52 -10.93 -3.32
N ALA A 345 14.31 -11.38 -3.01
CA ALA A 345 13.32 -11.76 -4.02
C ALA A 345 11.92 -11.29 -3.62
N GLY A 346 11.11 -10.87 -4.59
CA GLY A 346 9.78 -10.33 -4.30
C GLY A 346 8.79 -10.39 -5.47
N GLY A 347 7.51 -10.31 -5.13
CA GLY A 347 6.40 -10.48 -6.09
C GLY A 347 6.16 -11.95 -6.41
N ASP A 348 5.59 -12.22 -7.59
CA ASP A 348 5.05 -13.53 -7.94
C ASP A 348 6.11 -14.64 -8.03
N VAL A 349 7.39 -14.30 -8.15
CA VAL A 349 8.50 -15.27 -8.06
C VAL A 349 8.60 -15.94 -6.67
N VAL A 350 8.07 -15.28 -5.64
CA VAL A 350 8.04 -15.77 -4.25
C VAL A 350 6.68 -16.36 -3.90
N THR A 351 5.59 -15.66 -4.24
CA THR A 351 4.24 -16.04 -3.82
C THR A 351 3.51 -16.96 -4.80
N GLY A 352 4.00 -17.09 -6.02
CA GLY A 352 3.17 -17.48 -7.17
C GLY A 352 2.29 -16.31 -7.66
N PRO A 353 1.52 -16.52 -8.74
CA PRO A 353 0.66 -15.49 -9.32
C PRO A 353 -0.23 -14.82 -8.28
N ASN A 354 -0.14 -13.49 -8.19
CA ASN A 354 -0.89 -12.73 -7.20
C ASN A 354 -1.31 -11.36 -7.76
N THR A 355 -1.73 -10.44 -6.90
CA THR A 355 -2.28 -9.16 -7.33
C THR A 355 -1.20 -8.10 -7.54
N VAL A 356 -1.46 -7.16 -8.46
CA VAL A 356 -0.55 -6.04 -8.76
C VAL A 356 -0.17 -5.24 -7.51
N ILE A 357 -1.11 -5.05 -6.57
CA ILE A 357 -0.86 -4.27 -5.37
C ILE A 357 0.07 -5.00 -4.39
N ASP A 358 -0.01 -6.33 -4.31
CA ASP A 358 0.88 -7.14 -3.48
C ASP A 358 2.30 -7.14 -4.04
N ALA A 359 2.46 -7.24 -5.36
CA ALA A 359 3.76 -7.10 -6.01
C ALA A 359 4.39 -5.71 -5.75
N ILE A 360 3.61 -4.62 -5.84
CA ILE A 360 4.06 -3.26 -5.49
C ILE A 360 4.46 -3.19 -4.01
N ALA A 361 3.67 -3.78 -3.11
CA ALA A 361 3.96 -3.81 -1.69
C ALA A 361 5.27 -4.57 -1.40
N ALA A 362 5.48 -5.72 -2.02
CA ALA A 362 6.71 -6.50 -1.94
C ALA A 362 7.91 -5.68 -2.42
N GLY A 363 7.79 -4.96 -3.54
CA GLY A 363 8.86 -4.07 -4.02
C GLY A 363 9.26 -2.99 -3.01
N LYS A 364 8.28 -2.40 -2.31
CA LYS A 364 8.56 -1.43 -1.23
C LYS A 364 9.20 -2.07 0.01
N VAL A 365 8.85 -3.32 0.33
CA VAL A 365 9.48 -4.08 1.42
C VAL A 365 10.93 -4.37 1.04
N ALA A 366 11.17 -4.95 -0.14
CA ALA A 366 12.50 -5.28 -0.65
C ALA A 366 13.42 -4.05 -0.67
N ALA A 367 12.95 -2.90 -1.19
CA ALA A 367 13.73 -1.67 -1.19
C ALA A 367 14.17 -1.22 0.21
N ARG A 368 13.29 -1.33 1.22
CA ARG A 368 13.65 -1.01 2.61
C ARG A 368 14.64 -2.01 3.19
N SER A 369 14.50 -3.29 2.87
CA SER A 369 15.42 -4.32 3.33
C SER A 369 16.81 -4.14 2.72
N ILE A 370 16.87 -3.84 1.43
CA ILE A 370 18.12 -3.49 0.72
C ILE A 370 18.76 -2.25 1.35
N ASP A 371 18.02 -1.16 1.62
CA ASP A 371 18.59 0.01 2.32
C ASP A 371 19.20 -0.36 3.67
N ARG A 372 18.52 -1.22 4.45
CA ARG A 372 19.04 -1.67 5.76
C ARG A 372 20.29 -2.52 5.59
N TRP A 373 20.30 -3.43 4.62
CA TRP A 373 21.45 -4.24 4.24
C TRP A 373 22.68 -3.38 3.93
N MET A 374 22.53 -2.44 2.99
CA MET A 374 23.59 -1.52 2.57
C MET A 374 24.17 -0.68 3.70
N ARG A 375 23.37 -0.43 4.73
CA ARG A 375 23.75 0.38 5.90
C ARG A 375 24.28 -0.46 7.07
N GLY A 376 24.39 -1.78 6.91
CA GLY A 376 24.77 -2.69 8.00
C GLY A 376 23.78 -2.70 9.16
N LEU A 377 22.50 -2.35 8.92
CA LEU A 377 21.45 -2.34 9.92
C LEU A 377 20.75 -3.71 9.96
N PRO A 378 20.24 -4.16 11.13
CA PRO A 378 19.50 -5.42 11.22
C PRO A 378 18.32 -5.44 10.25
N LEU A 379 18.19 -6.44 9.38
CA LEU A 379 17.11 -6.44 8.38
C LEU A 379 15.72 -6.41 9.01
N ARG A 380 15.50 -7.25 10.02
CA ARG A 380 14.27 -7.24 10.81
C ARG A 380 14.22 -5.98 11.65
N ARG A 381 13.10 -5.26 11.55
CA ARG A 381 12.78 -4.19 12.49
C ARG A 381 12.22 -4.86 13.74
N TYR A 382 12.89 -4.72 14.89
CA TYR A 382 12.18 -4.92 16.16
C TYR A 382 10.93 -4.05 16.08
N ARG A 383 9.74 -4.64 16.30
CA ARG A 383 8.45 -3.96 16.13
C ARG A 383 8.35 -2.73 17.05
N SER A 384 8.97 -1.62 16.70
CA SER A 384 8.50 -0.31 17.11
C SER A 384 7.10 -0.24 16.51
N ARG A 385 6.08 -0.07 17.35
CA ARG A 385 4.68 0.14 16.93
C ARG A 385 4.68 0.93 15.63
N ARG A 386 3.96 0.45 14.60
CA ARG A 386 3.76 1.22 13.37
C ARG A 386 3.11 2.54 13.80
N GLU A 387 3.91 3.57 14.04
CA GLU A 387 3.43 4.94 14.09
C GLU A 387 2.87 5.18 12.69
N ARG A 388 1.54 5.14 12.57
CA ARG A 388 0.91 5.68 11.38
C ARG A 388 1.41 7.13 11.31
N PRO A 389 2.02 7.57 10.20
CA PRO A 389 2.41 8.97 10.09
C PRO A 389 1.19 9.82 10.47
N PRO A 390 1.35 10.84 11.31
CA PRO A 390 0.23 11.64 11.77
C PRO A 390 -0.50 12.16 10.55
N VAL A 391 -1.76 11.74 10.38
CA VAL A 391 -2.60 12.27 9.32
C VAL A 391 -2.87 13.72 9.71
N ARG A 392 -2.15 14.65 9.10
CA ARG A 392 -2.41 16.08 9.26
C ARG A 392 -3.72 16.37 8.53
N ILE A 393 -4.81 16.45 9.28
CA ILE A 393 -6.08 16.91 8.75
C ILE A 393 -5.87 18.37 8.37
N ASP A 394 -6.00 18.67 7.08
CA ASP A 394 -5.97 20.06 6.62
C ASP A 394 -7.12 20.83 7.27
N ARG A 395 -6.77 21.84 8.09
CA ARG A 395 -7.64 22.56 9.04
C ARG A 395 -8.88 23.17 8.36
N ALA A 396 -8.84 23.40 7.04
CA ALA A 396 -9.87 24.11 6.28
C ALA A 396 -11.03 23.24 5.73
N ARG A 397 -10.95 21.90 5.74
CA ARG A 397 -11.95 21.02 5.08
C ARG A 397 -12.90 20.26 6.00
N ALA A 398 -12.95 20.61 7.28
CA ALA A 398 -13.82 19.97 8.26
C ALA A 398 -15.33 20.27 8.09
N ILE A 399 -15.70 21.13 7.12
CA ILE A 399 -17.07 21.65 6.91
C ILE A 399 -17.52 21.41 5.45
N SER A 400 -17.38 20.19 4.94
CA SER A 400 -18.12 19.79 3.74
C SER A 400 -19.49 19.29 4.18
N LYS A 401 -20.59 19.83 3.62
CA LYS A 401 -21.93 19.26 3.78
C LYS A 401 -21.86 17.78 3.40
N LYS A 402 -21.94 16.89 4.39
CA LYS A 402 -21.92 15.43 4.19
C LYS A 402 -23.18 15.04 3.43
N ILE A 403 -23.03 14.16 2.45
CA ILE A 403 -24.16 13.47 1.82
C ILE A 403 -24.51 12.31 2.76
N PRO A 404 -25.80 12.03 3.04
CA PRO A 404 -26.20 10.89 3.86
C PRO A 404 -25.58 9.58 3.35
N SER A 405 -25.17 8.71 4.28
CA SER A 405 -24.44 7.47 4.03
C SER A 405 -25.19 6.50 3.11
N ARG A 406 -26.53 6.53 3.15
CA ARG A 406 -27.45 5.72 2.31
C ARG A 406 -27.44 6.02 0.80
N SER A 407 -26.49 6.82 0.33
CA SER A 407 -26.31 7.08 -1.10
C SER A 407 -25.63 5.89 -1.77
N VAL A 408 -26.05 5.59 -3.00
CA VAL A 408 -25.53 4.49 -3.82
C VAL A 408 -24.20 4.90 -4.44
N ARG A 409 -23.31 3.92 -4.58
CA ARG A 409 -22.05 4.03 -5.30
C ARG A 409 -22.31 4.47 -6.76
N PRO A 410 -21.51 5.37 -7.34
CA PRO A 410 -21.63 5.67 -8.76
C PRO A 410 -21.26 4.44 -9.57
N GLU A 411 -22.11 4.10 -10.54
CA GLU A 411 -21.76 3.13 -11.56
C GLU A 411 -20.66 3.69 -12.44
N MET A 412 -19.68 2.85 -12.79
CA MET A 412 -18.61 3.23 -13.71
C MET A 412 -19.20 3.41 -15.10
N PRO A 413 -19.03 4.57 -15.76
CA PRO A 413 -19.41 4.71 -17.16
C PRO A 413 -18.57 3.77 -18.03
N HIS A 414 -19.21 3.07 -18.96
CA HIS A 414 -18.55 2.14 -19.90
C HIS A 414 -18.80 2.56 -21.35
N LEU A 415 -17.91 2.15 -22.25
CA LEU A 415 -18.18 2.19 -23.68
C LEU A 415 -19.42 1.34 -24.01
N PRO A 416 -20.31 1.83 -24.91
CA PRO A 416 -21.41 1.02 -25.45
C PRO A 416 -20.90 -0.28 -26.05
N ILE A 417 -21.67 -1.36 -25.93
CA ILE A 417 -21.28 -2.71 -26.37
C ILE A 417 -20.89 -2.72 -27.85
N GLU A 418 -21.59 -1.95 -28.69
CA GLU A 418 -21.36 -1.84 -30.13
C GLU A 418 -19.98 -1.26 -30.47
N GLU A 419 -19.40 -0.48 -29.55
CA GLU A 419 -18.07 0.13 -29.67
C GLU A 419 -16.96 -0.73 -29.06
N ARG A 420 -17.28 -1.83 -28.36
CA ARG A 420 -16.31 -2.74 -27.72
C ARG A 420 -15.66 -3.74 -28.71
N LYS A 421 -15.74 -3.49 -30.02
CA LYS A 421 -15.18 -4.35 -31.10
C LYS A 421 -13.65 -4.26 -31.26
N GLY A 422 -12.96 -3.65 -30.31
CA GLY A 422 -11.51 -3.47 -30.35
C GLY A 422 -10.94 -3.25 -28.95
N PHE A 423 -9.72 -2.71 -28.91
CA PHE A 423 -8.94 -2.60 -27.67
C PHE A 423 -8.96 -1.20 -27.03
N LYS A 424 -9.98 -0.38 -27.35
CA LYS A 424 -10.22 0.88 -26.64
C LYS A 424 -10.53 0.58 -25.17
N GLU A 425 -10.13 1.50 -24.28
CA GLU A 425 -10.42 1.38 -22.85
C GLU A 425 -11.94 1.34 -22.61
N VAL A 426 -12.44 0.29 -21.95
CA VAL A 426 -13.89 0.05 -21.83
C VAL A 426 -14.49 0.87 -20.70
N GLU A 427 -13.91 0.86 -19.51
CA GLU A 427 -14.30 1.77 -18.44
C GLU A 427 -13.84 3.20 -18.79
N LEU A 428 -14.72 4.20 -18.72
CA LEU A 428 -14.43 5.59 -19.11
C LEU A 428 -14.01 6.50 -17.94
N GLY A 429 -14.13 6.01 -16.71
CA GLY A 429 -13.85 6.80 -15.50
C GLY A 429 -15.04 7.64 -15.05
N LEU A 430 -15.00 8.10 -13.80
CA LEU A 430 -16.02 8.97 -13.23
C LEU A 430 -15.92 10.39 -13.80
N THR A 431 -17.05 11.06 -13.99
CA THR A 431 -17.05 12.52 -14.19
C THR A 431 -16.63 13.23 -12.90
N GLU A 432 -16.21 14.50 -13.00
CA GLU A 432 -15.86 15.29 -11.82
C GLU A 432 -17.03 15.38 -10.83
N GLU A 433 -18.25 15.56 -11.33
CA GLU A 433 -19.46 15.62 -10.51
C GLU A 433 -19.70 14.30 -9.76
N MET A 434 -19.55 13.15 -10.44
CA MET A 434 -19.67 11.82 -9.83
C MET A 434 -18.57 11.59 -8.80
N ALA A 435 -17.32 11.94 -9.13
CA ALA A 435 -16.18 11.77 -8.23
C ALA A 435 -16.29 12.65 -6.98
N VAL A 436 -16.70 13.91 -7.12
CA VAL A 436 -16.92 14.81 -5.97
C VAL A 436 -18.08 14.32 -5.11
N ARG A 437 -19.19 13.86 -5.72
CA ARG A 437 -20.32 13.26 -5.00
C ARG A 437 -19.88 12.04 -4.21
N GLU A 438 -19.11 11.15 -4.84
CA GLU A 438 -18.62 9.93 -4.21
C GLU A 438 -17.61 10.21 -3.08
N ALA A 439 -16.68 11.15 -3.30
CA ALA A 439 -15.74 11.56 -2.27
C ALA A 439 -16.43 12.15 -1.03
N ARG A 440 -17.59 12.81 -1.19
CA ARG A 440 -18.41 13.37 -0.09
C ARG A 440 -19.14 12.31 0.74
N ARG A 441 -19.22 11.05 0.28
CA ARG A 441 -19.75 9.92 1.07
C ARG A 441 -18.73 9.41 2.09
N CYS A 442 -17.43 9.74 1.93
CA CYS A 442 -16.40 9.28 2.85
C CYS A 442 -16.66 9.76 4.27
N LEU A 443 -16.71 8.82 5.22
CA LEU A 443 -16.93 9.10 6.65
C LEU A 443 -15.76 9.81 7.34
N ARG A 444 -14.61 9.93 6.65
CA ARG A 444 -13.38 10.50 7.19
C ARG A 444 -12.94 9.79 8.48
N CYS A 445 -12.83 8.47 8.48
CA CYS A 445 -12.36 7.70 9.65
C CYS A 445 -10.93 8.08 10.08
N ASP A 446 -10.18 8.76 9.19
CA ASP A 446 -8.89 9.39 9.46
C ASP A 446 -8.99 10.64 10.34
N CYS A 447 -10.15 11.30 10.40
CA CYS A 447 -10.28 12.60 11.07
C CYS A 447 -10.35 12.53 12.60
N GLY A 448 -10.35 11.33 13.18
CA GLY A 448 -10.36 11.13 14.63
C GLY A 448 -11.68 11.46 15.34
N LYS A 449 -12.65 12.07 14.65
CA LYS A 449 -13.94 12.47 15.24
C LYS A 449 -14.86 11.30 15.59
N CYS A 450 -14.53 10.07 15.21
CA CYS A 450 -15.32 8.88 15.54
C CYS A 450 -14.72 8.18 16.76
N SER A 451 -15.56 7.88 17.75
CA SER A 451 -15.20 7.18 18.99
C SER A 451 -14.48 5.84 18.79
N SER A 452 -14.75 5.12 17.70
CA SER A 452 -14.10 3.84 17.37
C SER A 452 -12.83 3.99 16.53
N SER A 453 -12.35 5.21 16.27
CA SER A 453 -11.08 5.44 15.56
C SER A 453 -9.95 5.66 16.59
N THR A 454 -8.92 4.81 16.57
CA THR A 454 -7.73 4.96 17.45
C THR A 454 -6.99 6.29 17.21
N VAL A 455 -7.28 6.99 16.11
CA VAL A 455 -6.62 8.23 15.67
C VAL A 455 -7.00 9.42 16.56
N GLY A 456 -8.29 9.61 16.86
CA GLY A 456 -8.77 10.76 17.66
C GLY A 456 -8.17 10.83 19.06
N PRO A 457 -8.28 9.77 19.88
CA PRO A 457 -7.66 9.73 21.20
C PRO A 457 -6.14 9.90 21.17
N THR A 458 -5.46 9.37 20.14
CA THR A 458 -4.00 9.53 19.99
C THR A 458 -3.63 10.99 19.71
N GLN A 459 -4.38 11.68 18.83
CA GLN A 459 -4.16 13.09 18.54
C GLN A 459 -4.47 14.00 19.74
N ILE A 460 -5.55 13.72 20.46
CA ILE A 460 -5.87 14.42 21.71
C ILE A 460 -4.71 14.27 22.71
N LEU A 461 -4.19 13.05 22.88
CA LEU A 461 -3.06 12.80 23.78
C LEU A 461 -1.79 13.57 23.35
N GLU A 462 -1.51 13.64 22.04
CA GLU A 462 -0.38 14.42 21.51
C GLU A 462 -0.55 15.92 21.75
N LEU A 463 -1.75 16.47 21.50
CA LEU A 463 -2.07 17.88 21.75
C LEU A 463 -1.95 18.23 23.24
N LEU A 464 -2.51 17.39 24.12
CA LEU A 464 -2.39 17.55 25.57
C LEU A 464 -0.93 17.52 26.03
N ARG A 465 -0.11 16.62 25.48
CA ARG A 465 1.32 16.57 25.77
C ARG A 465 2.03 17.84 25.32
N LYS A 466 1.74 18.33 24.11
CA LYS A 466 2.30 19.57 23.57
C LYS A 466 1.94 20.77 24.45
N LEU A 467 0.67 20.88 24.85
CA LEU A 467 0.19 21.90 25.78
C LEU A 467 0.88 21.81 27.15
N SER A 468 0.99 20.61 27.73
CA SER A 468 1.64 20.40 29.04
C SER A 468 3.14 20.73 29.06
N ARG A 469 3.80 20.72 27.90
CA ARG A 469 5.21 21.12 27.73
C ARG A 469 5.39 22.61 27.48
N GLY A 470 4.31 23.37 27.33
CA GLY A 470 4.36 24.78 26.92
C GLY A 470 4.68 25.01 25.44
N GLU A 471 4.71 23.94 24.64
CA GLU A 471 4.99 23.98 23.20
C GLU A 471 3.72 24.28 22.39
N GLY A 472 2.54 24.32 23.01
CA GLY A 472 1.25 24.52 22.34
C GLY A 472 1.02 25.93 21.81
N GLU A 473 0.30 26.01 20.71
CA GLU A 473 -0.13 27.25 20.02
C GLU A 473 -1.68 27.38 20.04
N GLU A 474 -2.21 28.56 19.72
CA GLU A 474 -3.66 28.83 19.74
C GLU A 474 -4.43 27.88 18.81
N GLU A 475 -3.82 27.50 17.70
CA GLU A 475 -4.44 26.59 16.76
C GLU A 475 -4.44 25.12 17.23
N ASP A 476 -3.57 24.76 18.20
CA ASP A 476 -3.63 23.46 18.87
C ASP A 476 -4.81 23.39 19.84
N LEU A 477 -5.10 24.49 20.54
CA LEU A 477 -6.31 24.63 21.37
C LEU A 477 -7.57 24.52 20.54
N HIS A 478 -7.62 25.24 19.40
CA HIS A 478 -8.75 25.15 18.49
C HIS A 478 -8.96 23.72 17.97
N LEU A 479 -7.89 23.02 17.59
CA LEU A 479 -7.98 21.63 17.16
C LEU A 479 -8.46 20.71 18.28
N LEU A 480 -7.96 20.90 19.51
CA LEU A 480 -8.39 20.14 20.69
C LEU A 480 -9.89 20.32 20.95
N ARG A 481 -10.42 21.55 20.83
CA ARG A 481 -11.87 21.83 20.93
C ARG A 481 -12.66 21.10 19.84
N VAL A 482 -12.23 21.17 18.58
CA VAL A 482 -12.88 20.49 17.45
C VAL A 482 -12.91 18.96 17.63
N LEU A 483 -11.84 18.38 18.16
CA LEU A 483 -11.76 16.94 18.44
C LEU A 483 -12.66 16.55 19.63
N SER A 484 -12.70 17.39 20.69
CA SER A 484 -13.57 17.17 21.86
C SER A 484 -15.05 17.18 21.48
N SER A 485 -15.51 18.23 20.78
CA SER A 485 -16.91 18.32 20.32
C SER A 485 -17.29 17.19 19.37
N GLY A 486 -16.36 16.79 18.49
CA GLY A 486 -16.58 15.65 17.59
C GLY A 486 -16.76 14.32 18.33
N LEU A 487 -16.08 14.12 19.47
CA LEU A 487 -16.29 12.94 20.31
C LEU A 487 -17.67 12.97 20.98
N GLU A 488 -18.10 14.13 21.51
CA GLU A 488 -19.41 14.28 22.14
C GLU A 488 -20.57 13.96 21.20
N GLU A 489 -20.48 14.42 19.94
CA GLU A 489 -21.51 14.19 18.91
C GLU A 489 -21.61 12.73 18.44
N THR A 490 -20.58 11.89 18.67
CA THR A 490 -20.45 10.56 18.06
C THR A 490 -20.46 9.38 19.04
N LEU A 491 -20.81 9.60 20.31
CA LEU A 491 -20.71 8.58 21.38
C LEU A 491 -22.05 8.07 21.93
N PRO A 492 -22.45 6.83 21.62
CA PRO A 492 -23.48 6.10 22.38
C PRO A 492 -22.92 5.21 23.52
N LEU A 493 -21.59 5.04 23.68
CA LEU A 493 -21.00 4.12 24.67
C LEU A 493 -20.49 4.81 25.95
N PRO A 494 -20.63 4.19 27.15
CA PRO A 494 -20.32 4.82 28.45
C PRO A 494 -18.85 5.24 28.63
N ASN A 495 -17.90 4.50 28.06
CA ASN A 495 -16.48 4.66 28.36
C ASN A 495 -15.83 5.83 27.60
N GLY A 496 -16.37 6.18 26.42
CA GLY A 496 -15.89 7.33 25.65
C GLY A 496 -16.49 8.66 26.11
N LYS A 497 -17.73 8.64 26.65
CA LYS A 497 -18.39 9.83 27.20
C LYS A 497 -17.59 10.46 28.33
N GLY A 498 -17.01 9.64 29.21
CA GLY A 498 -16.18 10.14 30.31
C GLY A 498 -14.96 10.93 29.85
N VAL A 499 -14.30 10.52 28.75
CA VAL A 499 -13.13 11.24 28.22
C VAL A 499 -13.54 12.58 27.59
N ALA A 500 -14.62 12.58 26.80
CA ALA A 500 -15.13 13.79 26.17
C ALA A 500 -15.65 14.81 27.22
N GLU A 501 -16.40 14.36 28.23
CA GLU A 501 -16.88 15.21 29.32
C GLU A 501 -15.75 15.83 30.13
N VAL A 502 -14.70 15.05 30.44
CA VAL A 502 -13.52 15.56 31.16
C VAL A 502 -12.77 16.59 30.31
N LEU A 503 -12.55 16.32 29.02
CA LEU A 503 -11.87 17.24 28.11
C LEU A 503 -12.64 18.55 27.91
N SER A 504 -13.94 18.47 27.68
CA SER A 504 -14.78 19.65 27.49
C SER A 504 -14.87 20.49 28.75
N ARG A 505 -14.90 19.87 29.94
CA ARG A 505 -14.80 20.59 31.23
C ARG A 505 -13.46 21.31 31.37
N SER A 506 -12.35 20.64 31.09
CA SER A 506 -11.02 21.26 31.14
C SER A 506 -10.87 22.38 30.09
N LEU A 507 -11.39 22.21 28.88
CA LEU A 507 -11.38 23.27 27.85
C LEU A 507 -12.26 24.47 28.22
N SER A 508 -13.40 24.24 28.88
CA SER A 508 -14.31 25.33 29.30
C SER A 508 -13.76 26.13 30.48
N SER A 509 -12.82 25.55 31.23
CA SER A 509 -12.24 26.16 32.43
C SER A 509 -11.22 27.26 32.13
N GLY A 510 -10.77 27.43 30.88
CA GLY A 510 -9.71 28.37 30.54
C GLY A 510 -8.30 27.87 30.87
N GLU A 511 -8.17 26.63 31.37
CA GLU A 511 -6.91 26.09 31.87
C GLU A 511 -5.84 26.00 30.77
N TYR A 512 -6.20 25.59 29.56
CA TYR A 512 -5.20 25.40 28.49
C TYR A 512 -4.90 26.69 27.73
N GLU A 513 -5.77 27.69 27.79
CA GLU A 513 -5.57 29.05 27.28
C GLU A 513 -4.38 29.70 27.99
N GLU A 514 -4.27 29.52 29.31
CA GLU A 514 -3.12 29.99 30.09
C GLU A 514 -1.81 29.26 29.71
N HIS A 515 -1.89 28.01 29.24
CA HIS A 515 -0.73 27.22 28.81
C HIS A 515 -0.18 27.73 27.46
N VAL A 516 -1.03 28.36 26.65
CA VAL A 516 -0.68 28.87 25.33
C VAL A 516 -0.33 30.35 25.39
N GLU A 517 -1.21 31.18 25.94
CA GLU A 517 -1.07 32.64 25.97
C GLU A 517 -0.02 33.09 26.98
N GLU A 518 -0.06 32.50 28.19
CA GLU A 518 0.74 32.95 29.33
C GLU A 518 1.91 32.02 29.65
N LYS A 519 2.02 30.90 28.92
CA LYS A 519 3.05 29.84 29.11
C LYS A 519 3.20 29.47 30.59
N ARG A 520 2.08 29.27 31.28
CA ARG A 520 2.03 28.94 32.71
C ARG A 520 1.00 27.85 33.02
N CYS A 521 1.05 27.30 34.23
CA CYS A 521 0.06 26.34 34.74
C CYS A 521 -0.31 26.68 36.19
N ALA A 522 -1.49 27.27 36.42
CA ALA A 522 -1.97 27.71 37.74
C ALA A 522 -2.03 26.56 38.76
N LYS A 523 -2.43 25.38 38.30
CA LYS A 523 -2.57 24.18 39.14
C LYS A 523 -1.25 23.46 39.42
N CYS A 524 -0.15 23.93 38.83
CA CYS A 524 1.17 23.33 38.94
C CYS A 524 1.24 21.83 38.58
N SER A 525 0.35 21.34 37.73
CA SER A 525 0.30 19.93 37.30
C SER A 525 1.16 19.61 36.07
N CYS A 526 1.59 20.64 35.33
CA CYS A 526 2.38 20.50 34.11
C CYS A 526 3.84 20.89 34.35
N GLU A 527 4.74 19.90 34.45
CA GLU A 527 6.18 20.11 34.69
C GLU A 527 6.83 21.08 33.68
N GLY A 528 6.36 21.08 32.43
CA GLY A 528 6.83 21.99 31.38
C GLY A 528 6.50 23.47 31.64
N LEU A 529 5.55 23.76 32.51
CA LEU A 529 4.96 25.09 32.71
C LEU A 529 5.01 25.59 34.16
N THR A 530 5.66 24.84 35.05
CA THR A 530 5.95 25.24 36.42
C THR A 530 7.42 25.58 36.61
N THR A 531 7.74 26.44 37.55
CA THR A 531 9.11 26.76 37.97
C THR A 531 9.24 26.58 39.49
N TYR A 532 10.45 26.67 40.01
CA TYR A 532 10.66 26.75 41.46
C TYR A 532 10.84 28.21 41.86
N ARG A 533 10.31 28.58 43.02
CA ARG A 533 10.53 29.90 43.65
C ARG A 533 11.03 29.71 45.08
N ILE A 534 11.87 30.65 45.52
CA ILE A 534 12.31 30.76 46.90
C ILE A 534 11.39 31.77 47.63
N ILE A 535 10.87 31.36 48.79
CA ILE A 535 10.08 32.18 49.71
C ILE A 535 11.06 33.02 50.55
N PRO A 536 11.10 34.36 50.34
CA PRO A 536 12.05 35.25 51.02
C PRO A 536 12.09 35.08 52.54
N GLU A 537 10.91 34.93 53.15
CA GLU A 537 10.72 34.92 54.61
C GLU A 537 11.22 33.63 55.27
N ARG A 538 11.46 32.58 54.49
CA ARG A 538 11.97 31.28 54.97
C ARG A 538 13.41 31.03 54.57
N CYS A 539 13.98 31.88 53.72
CA CYS A 539 15.33 31.70 53.20
C CYS A 539 16.37 32.17 54.21
N THR A 540 17.15 31.25 54.77
CA THR A 540 18.26 31.55 55.69
C THR A 540 19.56 31.91 54.97
N MET A 541 19.55 31.97 53.63
CA MET A 541 20.70 32.32 52.79
C MET A 541 21.93 31.40 53.00
N CYS A 542 21.73 30.13 53.37
CA CYS A 542 22.81 29.15 53.59
C CYS A 542 23.60 28.79 52.32
N GLY A 543 23.00 28.96 51.13
CA GLY A 543 23.67 28.74 49.83
C GLY A 543 23.65 27.30 49.30
N GLU A 544 23.21 26.32 50.09
CA GLU A 544 23.21 24.89 49.67
C GLU A 544 22.44 24.64 48.37
N CYS A 545 21.28 25.29 48.19
CA CYS A 545 20.48 25.17 46.99
C CYS A 545 21.19 25.69 45.72
N LYS A 546 22.06 26.69 45.87
CA LYS A 546 22.87 27.29 44.81
C LYS A 546 24.01 26.35 44.41
N GLU A 547 24.66 25.70 45.38
CA GLU A 547 25.75 24.74 45.13
C GLU A 547 25.27 23.51 44.37
N VAL A 548 24.10 22.97 44.72
CA VAL A 548 23.55 21.78 44.04
C VAL A 548 22.91 22.09 42.69
N CYS A 549 22.79 23.36 42.29
CA CYS A 549 22.12 23.73 41.05
C CYS A 549 23.03 23.51 39.83
N PRO A 550 22.80 22.48 38.99
CA PRO A 550 23.72 22.11 37.91
C PRO A 550 23.78 23.12 36.76
N LYS A 551 22.87 24.11 36.76
CA LYS A 551 22.75 25.14 35.71
C LYS A 551 23.00 26.55 36.23
N GLY A 552 23.35 26.70 37.52
CA GLY A 552 23.53 28.01 38.14
C GLY A 552 22.28 28.89 38.04
N ALA A 553 21.10 28.26 38.10
CA ALA A 553 19.82 28.96 37.99
C ALA A 553 19.45 29.69 39.29
N ILE A 554 20.07 29.38 40.42
CA ILE A 554 19.83 30.05 41.70
C ILE A 554 20.90 31.11 41.92
N PHE A 555 20.49 32.37 42.11
CA PHE A 555 21.39 33.50 42.26
C PHE A 555 20.96 34.42 43.40
N GLY A 556 21.93 35.11 44.00
CA GLY A 556 21.80 35.90 45.21
C GLY A 556 23.17 36.06 45.88
N GLU A 557 23.30 37.09 46.72
CA GLU A 557 24.52 37.38 47.47
C GLU A 557 24.59 36.48 48.72
N GLU A 558 25.81 36.16 49.16
CA GLU A 558 26.02 35.46 50.42
C GLU A 558 25.56 36.34 51.59
N TYR A 559 25.05 35.73 52.65
CA TYR A 559 24.66 36.46 53.85
C TYR A 559 25.88 37.19 54.46
N ILE A 560 25.85 38.53 54.48
CA ILE A 560 26.90 39.34 55.12
C ILE A 560 26.40 39.82 56.49
N PRO A 561 27.00 39.42 57.63
CA PRO A 561 26.47 39.65 58.99
C PRO A 561 26.29 41.11 59.43
N TYR A 562 26.75 42.10 58.65
CA TYR A 562 26.78 43.52 59.02
C TYR A 562 26.13 44.46 57.99
N LEU A 563 25.50 43.91 56.95
CA LEU A 563 24.75 44.67 55.94
C LEU A 563 23.24 44.61 56.23
N ALA A 564 22.59 45.77 56.23
CA ALA A 564 21.16 45.90 56.50
C ALA A 564 20.26 45.35 55.37
N ASP A 565 20.82 45.16 54.16
CA ASP A 565 20.09 44.90 52.92
C ASP A 565 20.39 43.50 52.32
N ASN A 566 20.60 42.47 53.14
CA ASN A 566 20.77 41.10 52.62
C ASN A 566 19.50 40.64 51.88
N ALA A 567 19.65 40.28 50.60
CA ALA A 567 18.54 39.82 49.77
C ALA A 567 18.55 38.28 49.65
N PRO A 568 17.39 37.60 49.84
CA PRO A 568 17.33 36.15 49.72
C PRO A 568 17.59 35.67 48.28
N TYR A 569 18.09 34.44 48.17
CA TYR A 569 18.30 33.79 46.87
C TYR A 569 17.02 33.77 46.02
N THR A 570 17.18 33.94 44.71
CA THR A 570 16.12 33.91 43.70
C THR A 570 16.46 32.87 42.62
N ILE A 571 15.44 32.32 41.96
CA ILE A 571 15.60 31.33 40.89
C ILE A 571 15.30 32.00 39.54
N ASP A 572 16.26 31.92 38.62
CA ASP A 572 16.13 32.31 37.22
C ASP A 572 15.28 31.26 36.49
N PRO A 573 14.05 31.60 36.08
CA PRO A 573 13.16 30.65 35.43
C PRO A 573 13.66 30.21 34.05
N GLU A 574 14.49 31.00 33.37
CA GLU A 574 15.02 30.68 32.04
C GLU A 574 16.18 29.67 32.12
N LYS A 575 16.95 29.68 33.21
CA LYS A 575 18.05 28.73 33.45
C LYS A 575 17.64 27.47 34.20
N CYS A 576 16.52 27.53 34.92
CA CYS A 576 16.07 26.42 35.76
C CYS A 576 15.60 25.23 34.91
N THR A 577 16.31 24.11 34.98
CA THR A 577 15.93 22.84 34.33
C THR A 577 14.88 22.04 35.10
N LYS A 578 14.38 22.59 36.21
CA LYS A 578 13.28 22.00 37.00
C LYS A 578 13.60 20.62 37.59
N CYS A 579 14.89 20.28 37.72
CA CYS A 579 15.36 18.99 38.23
C CYS A 579 15.02 18.70 39.71
N GLY A 580 14.60 19.69 40.49
CA GLY A 580 14.17 19.52 41.89
C GLY A 580 15.30 19.28 42.90
N LEU A 581 16.58 19.28 42.47
CA LEU A 581 17.73 19.00 43.34
C LEU A 581 17.87 19.98 44.52
N CYS A 582 17.35 21.19 44.38
CA CYS A 582 17.39 22.20 45.44
C CYS A 582 16.38 21.96 46.58
N LEU A 583 15.32 21.18 46.35
CA LEU A 583 14.28 20.90 47.34
C LEU A 583 14.82 20.12 48.56
N PRO A 584 15.49 18.96 48.42
CA PRO A 584 15.92 18.16 49.57
C PRO A 584 17.03 18.81 50.40
N VAL A 585 17.80 19.74 49.82
CA VAL A 585 18.87 20.46 50.55
C VAL A 585 18.38 21.73 51.25
N CYS A 586 17.13 22.13 51.03
CA CYS A 586 16.57 23.28 51.72
C CYS A 586 15.94 22.86 53.06
N ALA A 587 16.73 22.87 54.13
CA ALA A 587 16.29 22.46 55.47
C ALA A 587 15.05 23.24 55.98
N GLU A 588 14.93 24.51 55.61
CA GLU A 588 13.83 25.40 56.02
C GLU A 588 12.58 25.29 55.11
N GLY A 589 12.62 24.46 54.06
CA GLY A 589 11.51 24.32 53.12
C GLY A 589 11.16 25.64 52.41
N ALA A 590 12.17 26.47 52.14
CA ALA A 590 12.00 27.79 51.51
C ALA A 590 11.76 27.70 49.99
N ILE A 591 11.86 26.52 49.37
CA ILE A 591 11.68 26.34 47.92
C ILE A 591 10.35 25.64 47.65
N GLU A 592 9.51 26.25 46.82
CA GLU A 592 8.23 25.68 46.41
C GLU A 592 8.06 25.71 44.89
N LEU A 593 7.12 24.91 44.39
CA LEU A 593 6.64 25.02 43.01
C LEU A 593 5.83 26.31 42.88
N ALA A 594 6.16 27.10 41.87
CA ALA A 594 5.43 28.30 41.50
C ALA A 594 5.09 28.28 40.01
N SER A 595 3.97 28.91 39.68
CA SER A 595 3.68 29.28 38.30
C SER A 595 4.61 30.44 37.91
N PRO A 596 5.27 30.44 36.74
CA PRO A 596 6.06 31.58 36.29
C PRO A 596 5.15 32.82 36.22
N ILE A 597 5.47 33.85 37.02
CA ILE A 597 4.72 35.12 37.01
C ILE A 597 5.05 35.83 35.69
N SER A 598 4.02 36.25 34.95
CA SER A 598 4.23 37.09 33.78
C SER A 598 4.96 38.37 34.21
N SER A 599 6.10 38.62 33.61
CA SER A 599 6.87 39.84 33.81
C SER A 599 6.19 41.04 33.15
N VAL A 600 4.91 41.32 33.44
CA VAL A 600 4.22 42.55 33.00
C VAL A 600 3.11 42.94 33.99
N ARG A 601 3.47 43.61 35.10
CA ARG A 601 2.67 44.76 35.54
C ARG A 601 2.96 45.89 34.56
N ARG A 602 2.13 46.06 33.52
CA ARG A 602 2.06 47.34 32.82
C ARG A 602 1.46 48.34 33.81
N ARG A 603 2.23 49.39 34.11
CA ARG A 603 1.75 50.60 34.78
C ARG A 603 0.58 51.21 34.02
#